data_AF-A0A1I5DT03-F1
#
_entry.id   AF-A0A1I5DT03-F1
#
_cell.length_a   1.000
_cell.length_b   1.000
_cell.length_c   1.000
_cell.angle_alpha   90.00
_cell.angle_beta   90.00
_cell.angle_gamma   90.00
#
_symmetry.space_group_name_H-M   'P 1'
#
loop_
_entity.id
_entity.type
_entity.pdbx_description
1 polymer ?
#
loop_
_entity_poly.entity_id
_entity_poly.type
_entity_poly.pdbx_seq_one_letter_code
_entity_poly.pdbx_strand_id
1 'polypeptide(L)'
;MIFPDNLEIIHQGNPTCPDCNEKAVFYVNIAKSSTYLFTDNIVNWKDFAASYPDLSVIVYLGGKGKDGKNSPDQLRSFFKRQDFPYPVYLDPEDQFFQINQLDNVDLEYKTVLHFLVEENQILDLYEFGDPNYRVSQLEKYFGMKPKNSSQVL
;
A
#
# COMPACT_ATOMS: atom_id res chain seq x y z
N MET A 1 9.97 10.25 5.40
CA MET A 1 9.82 8.80 5.25
C MET A 1 11.11 8.25 4.68
N ILE A 2 11.65 7.25 5.37
CA ILE A 2 12.85 6.52 4.98
C ILE A 2 12.39 5.14 4.56
N PHE A 3 12.80 4.70 3.38
CA PHE A 3 12.46 3.39 2.84
C PHE A 3 13.61 2.42 3.11
N PRO A 4 13.38 1.29 3.79
CA PRO A 4 14.43 0.33 4.10
C PRO A 4 14.94 -0.35 2.82
N ASP A 5 16.26 -0.44 2.71
CA ASP A 5 16.93 -1.19 1.65
C ASP A 5 16.95 -2.69 1.96
N ASN A 6 17.07 -3.53 0.92
CA ASN A 6 17.28 -4.98 1.03
C ASN A 6 16.14 -5.80 1.66
N LEU A 7 14.91 -5.29 1.68
CA LEU A 7 13.76 -6.11 2.05
C LEU A 7 13.44 -7.16 0.97
N GLU A 8 12.94 -8.32 1.40
CA GLU A 8 12.53 -9.38 0.50
C GLU A 8 11.29 -8.93 -0.30
N ILE A 9 11.41 -8.87 -1.63
CA ILE A 9 10.26 -8.64 -2.51
C ILE A 9 9.50 -9.95 -2.66
N ILE A 10 8.30 -10.02 -2.07
CA ILE A 10 7.40 -11.16 -2.20
C ILE A 10 6.50 -11.06 -3.43
N HIS A 11 6.32 -9.86 -3.96
CA HIS A 11 5.60 -9.65 -5.21
C HIS A 11 6.13 -8.41 -5.91
N GLN A 12 6.54 -8.53 -7.18
CA GLN A 12 7.08 -7.39 -7.94
C GLN A 12 5.98 -6.42 -8.37
N GLY A 13 4.78 -6.94 -8.64
CA GLY A 13 3.75 -6.19 -9.36
C GLY A 13 4.23 -5.79 -10.77
N ASN A 14 3.45 -4.92 -11.39
CA ASN A 14 3.86 -4.17 -12.57
C ASN A 14 3.54 -2.70 -12.28
N PRO A 15 4.38 -2.02 -11.46
CA PRO A 15 4.07 -0.68 -10.98
C PRO A 15 3.89 0.25 -12.17
N THR A 16 2.77 0.96 -12.20
CA THR A 16 2.42 1.84 -13.32
C THR A 16 3.36 3.05 -13.41
N CYS A 17 3.99 3.44 -12.29
CA CYS A 17 5.08 4.42 -12.28
C CYS A 17 6.11 4.16 -11.14
N PRO A 18 7.25 3.49 -11.42
CA PRO A 18 8.26 3.20 -10.39
C PRO A 18 9.07 4.43 -9.95
N ASP A 19 9.22 5.43 -10.84
CA ASP A 19 10.05 6.63 -10.60
C ASP A 19 9.22 7.86 -10.19
N CYS A 20 7.92 7.70 -9.91
CA CYS A 20 7.07 8.82 -9.53
C CYS A 20 7.45 9.37 -8.15
N ASN A 21 7.51 10.69 -8.05
CA ASN A 21 7.74 11.38 -6.79
C ASN A 21 6.58 11.12 -5.82
N GLU A 22 5.35 11.12 -6.34
CA GLU A 22 4.10 10.91 -5.60
C GLU A 22 3.82 9.41 -5.45
N LYS A 23 3.65 8.99 -4.19
CA LYS A 23 3.47 7.58 -3.83
C LYS A 23 2.41 7.44 -2.75
N ALA A 24 1.60 6.39 -2.84
CA ALA A 24 0.83 5.91 -1.71
C ALA A 24 1.57 4.74 -1.06
N VAL A 25 1.90 4.87 0.23
CA VAL A 25 2.68 3.88 0.98
C VAL A 25 1.77 3.17 1.98
N PHE A 26 1.74 1.85 1.92
CA PHE A 26 0.89 1.00 2.73
C PHE A 26 1.78 0.19 3.67
N TYR A 27 1.56 0.31 4.98
CA TYR A 27 2.14 -0.57 5.98
C TYR A 27 1.04 -1.44 6.59
N VAL A 28 1.26 -2.76 6.61
CA VAL A 28 0.35 -3.72 7.23
C VAL A 28 1.13 -4.63 8.15
N ASN A 29 0.85 -4.58 9.45
CA ASN A 29 1.40 -5.50 10.42
C ASN A 29 0.69 -6.87 10.31
N ILE A 30 1.30 -7.81 9.61
CA ILE A 30 0.72 -9.13 9.32
C ILE A 30 0.74 -10.09 10.53
N ALA A 31 1.37 -9.71 11.64
CA ALA A 31 1.24 -10.42 12.91
C ALA A 31 -0.11 -10.12 13.59
N LYS A 32 -0.70 -8.95 13.31
CA LYS A 32 -1.92 -8.45 13.96
C LYS A 32 -3.11 -8.28 13.00
N SER A 33 -2.86 -8.18 11.69
CA SER A 33 -3.88 -7.97 10.66
C SER A 33 -3.83 -9.04 9.57
N SER A 34 -4.90 -9.11 8.78
CA SER A 34 -5.00 -10.02 7.63
C SER A 34 -4.65 -9.31 6.31
N THR A 35 -4.39 -10.08 5.26
CA THR A 35 -4.16 -9.56 3.89
C THR A 35 -5.47 -9.20 3.15
N TYR A 36 -6.62 -9.16 3.83
CA TYR A 36 -7.94 -8.94 3.22
C TYR A 36 -8.04 -7.63 2.41
N LEU A 37 -7.28 -6.59 2.81
CA LEU A 37 -7.19 -5.32 2.09
C LEU A 37 -6.77 -5.48 0.62
N PHE A 38 -5.99 -6.52 0.32
CA PHE A 38 -5.45 -6.79 -1.01
C PHE A 38 -6.34 -7.74 -1.83
N THR A 39 -7.56 -8.01 -1.35
CA THR A 39 -8.61 -8.68 -2.13
C THR A 39 -9.47 -7.64 -2.84
N ASP A 40 -10.18 -8.05 -3.88
CA ASP A 40 -11.05 -7.15 -4.67
C ASP A 40 -12.32 -6.69 -3.93
N ASN A 41 -12.49 -7.06 -2.65
CA ASN A 41 -13.66 -6.67 -1.85
C ASN A 41 -13.61 -5.21 -1.36
N ILE A 42 -12.41 -4.61 -1.25
CA ILE A 42 -12.24 -3.22 -0.80
C ILE A 42 -12.12 -2.27 -2.00
N VAL A 43 -11.38 -2.70 -3.00
CA VAL A 43 -11.26 -2.05 -4.31
C VAL A 43 -10.89 -3.11 -5.32
N ASN A 44 -11.37 -3.01 -6.55
CA ASN A 44 -10.75 -3.73 -7.65
C ASN A 44 -9.37 -3.10 -7.91
N TRP A 45 -8.31 -3.79 -7.50
CA TRP A 45 -6.96 -3.24 -7.53
C TRP A 45 -6.46 -2.97 -8.95
N LYS A 46 -6.89 -3.78 -9.91
CA LYS A 46 -6.54 -3.60 -11.33
C LYS A 46 -7.21 -2.36 -11.91
N ASP A 47 -8.51 -2.19 -11.66
CA ASP A 47 -9.25 -1.01 -12.11
C ASP A 47 -8.71 0.26 -11.44
N PHE A 48 -8.31 0.16 -10.16
CA PHE A 48 -7.67 1.25 -9.45
C PHE A 48 -6.34 1.64 -10.09
N ALA A 49 -5.45 0.67 -10.37
CA ALA A 49 -4.19 0.93 -11.06
C ALA A 49 -4.38 1.50 -12.47
N ALA A 50 -5.37 1.01 -13.21
CA ALA A 50 -5.72 1.55 -14.53
C ALA A 50 -6.27 2.99 -14.46
N SER A 51 -6.96 3.33 -13.37
CA SER A 51 -7.52 4.67 -13.16
C SER A 51 -6.45 5.70 -12.77
N TYR A 52 -5.40 5.25 -12.07
CA TYR A 52 -4.30 6.09 -11.58
C TYR A 52 -2.94 5.54 -12.02
N PRO A 53 -2.63 5.49 -13.32
CA PRO A 53 -1.38 4.89 -13.78
C PRO A 53 -0.15 5.70 -13.34
N ASP A 54 -0.31 6.98 -13.04
CA ASP A 54 0.80 7.82 -12.59
C ASP A 54 0.98 7.75 -11.07
N LEU A 55 0.13 7.00 -10.34
CA LEU A 55 0.27 6.76 -8.92
C LEU A 55 1.20 5.56 -8.67
N SER A 56 2.28 5.79 -7.93
CA SER A 56 3.07 4.70 -7.36
C SER A 56 2.42 4.19 -6.08
N VAL A 57 2.31 2.87 -5.90
CA VAL A 57 1.88 2.27 -4.63
C VAL A 57 2.95 1.30 -4.17
N ILE A 58 3.32 1.40 -2.89
CA ILE A 58 4.33 0.53 -2.26
C ILE A 58 3.71 -0.09 -1.01
N VAL A 59 3.83 -1.41 -0.88
CA VAL A 59 3.29 -2.14 0.27
C VAL A 59 4.42 -2.77 1.10
N TYR A 60 4.43 -2.49 2.39
CA TYR A 60 5.28 -3.13 3.40
C TYR A 60 4.44 -4.01 4.31
N LEU A 61 4.75 -5.32 4.33
CA LEU A 61 4.16 -6.28 5.25
C LEU A 61 5.07 -6.46 6.46
N GLY A 62 4.71 -5.78 7.54
CA GLY A 62 5.47 -5.75 8.79
C GLY A 62 5.18 -6.91 9.74
N GLY A 63 6.22 -7.37 10.43
CA GLY A 63 6.12 -8.34 11.51
C GLY A 63 6.05 -9.79 11.05
N LYS A 64 6.28 -10.72 11.99
CA LYS A 64 6.28 -12.16 11.70
C LYS A 64 4.86 -12.69 11.63
N GLY A 65 4.52 -13.38 10.53
CA GLY A 65 3.27 -14.11 10.41
C GLY A 65 3.08 -15.10 11.57
N LYS A 66 1.84 -15.27 12.05
CA LYS A 66 1.53 -16.23 13.12
C LYS A 66 1.66 -17.67 12.62
N ASP A 67 2.38 -18.50 13.36
CA ASP A 67 2.51 -19.97 13.27
C ASP A 67 1.79 -20.63 12.08
N GLY A 68 2.46 -20.63 10.92
CA GLY A 68 2.02 -21.33 9.70
C GLY A 68 1.10 -20.55 8.75
N LYS A 69 0.72 -19.30 9.09
CA LYS A 69 0.03 -18.36 8.21
C LYS A 69 0.95 -17.21 7.83
N ASN A 70 0.80 -16.70 6.62
CA ASN A 70 1.60 -15.60 6.06
C ASN A 70 3.10 -15.96 5.95
N SER A 71 3.43 -17.23 5.66
CA SER A 71 4.80 -17.54 5.23
C SER A 71 5.13 -16.81 3.92
N PRO A 72 6.42 -16.55 3.61
CA PRO A 72 6.79 -15.90 2.36
C PRO A 72 6.15 -16.55 1.12
N ASP A 73 6.16 -17.88 1.04
CA ASP A 73 5.56 -18.64 -0.07
C ASP A 73 4.04 -18.52 -0.15
N GLN A 74 3.36 -18.49 1.00
CA GLN A 74 1.91 -18.29 1.06
C GLN A 74 1.54 -16.88 0.58
N LEU A 75 2.31 -15.86 0.99
CA LEU A 75 2.09 -14.49 0.57
C LEU A 75 2.39 -14.32 -0.92
N ARG A 76 3.51 -14.86 -1.42
CA ARG A 76 3.84 -14.92 -2.86
C ARG A 76 2.68 -15.54 -3.65
N SER A 77 2.19 -16.68 -3.20
CA SER A 77 1.06 -17.37 -3.84
C SER A 77 -0.24 -16.56 -3.78
N PHE A 78 -0.49 -15.86 -2.67
CA PHE A 78 -1.65 -15.00 -2.51
C PHE A 78 -1.63 -13.82 -3.50
N PHE A 79 -0.57 -13.00 -3.51
CA PHE A 79 -0.49 -11.84 -4.40
C PHE A 79 -0.46 -12.24 -5.88
N LYS A 80 0.18 -13.36 -6.22
CA LYS A 80 0.13 -13.93 -7.57
C LYS A 80 -1.30 -14.31 -7.98
N ARG A 81 -2.07 -14.95 -7.10
CA ARG A 81 -3.48 -15.31 -7.39
C ARG A 81 -4.39 -14.10 -7.49
N GLN A 82 -4.15 -13.06 -6.70
CA GLN A 82 -4.88 -11.79 -6.82
C GLN A 82 -4.46 -10.99 -8.06
N ASP A 83 -3.34 -11.36 -8.70
CA ASP A 83 -2.73 -10.59 -9.78
C ASP A 83 -2.60 -9.11 -9.39
N PHE A 84 -2.08 -8.91 -8.18
CA PHE A 84 -1.98 -7.61 -7.55
C PHE A 84 -1.03 -6.70 -8.36
N PRO A 85 -1.36 -5.43 -8.62
CA PRO A 85 -0.58 -4.65 -9.59
C PRO A 85 0.69 -4.01 -9.01
N TYR A 86 0.89 -3.99 -7.70
CA TYR A 86 1.93 -3.18 -7.06
C TYR A 86 2.98 -4.01 -6.33
N PRO A 87 4.20 -3.49 -6.14
CA PRO A 87 5.24 -4.17 -5.39
C PRO A 87 4.86 -4.35 -3.92
N VAL A 88 5.22 -5.51 -3.38
CA VAL A 88 5.02 -5.89 -1.97
C VAL A 88 6.32 -6.40 -1.39
N TYR A 89 6.74 -5.75 -0.30
CA TYR A 89 7.94 -6.03 0.45
C TYR A 89 7.56 -6.71 1.78
N LEU A 90 8.29 -7.76 2.14
CA LEU A 90 8.17 -8.42 3.42
C LEU A 90 9.21 -7.85 4.39
N ASP A 91 8.74 -7.40 5.55
CA ASP A 91 9.52 -6.75 6.59
C ASP A 91 9.27 -7.43 7.96
N PRO A 92 9.79 -8.64 8.17
CA PRO A 92 9.46 -9.44 9.35
C PRO A 92 9.95 -8.82 10.67
N GLU A 93 10.93 -7.92 10.59
CA GLU A 93 11.51 -7.24 11.76
C GLU A 93 10.91 -5.84 11.99
N ASP A 94 9.86 -5.46 11.23
CA ASP A 94 9.18 -4.16 11.34
C ASP A 94 10.15 -2.97 11.16
N GLN A 95 11.17 -3.09 10.29
CA GLN A 95 12.17 -2.05 10.05
C GLN A 95 11.55 -0.75 9.55
N PHE A 96 10.63 -0.81 8.57
CA PHE A 96 9.92 0.35 8.05
C PHE A 96 9.17 1.09 9.17
N PHE A 97 8.52 0.34 10.05
CA PHE A 97 7.78 0.88 11.18
C PHE A 97 8.70 1.61 12.17
N GLN A 98 9.82 0.96 12.52
CA GLN A 98 10.79 1.48 13.50
C GLN A 98 11.54 2.71 12.97
N ILE A 99 12.09 2.63 11.76
CA ILE A 99 12.89 3.71 11.17
C ILE A 99 12.05 4.98 11.00
N ASN A 100 10.77 4.84 10.67
CA ASN A 100 9.86 5.98 10.52
C ASN A 100 9.14 6.37 11.81
N GLN A 101 9.44 5.72 12.94
CA GLN A 101 8.83 6.00 14.25
C GLN A 101 7.29 6.04 14.18
N LEU A 102 6.69 5.05 13.51
CA LEU A 102 5.24 5.02 13.27
C LEU A 102 4.43 4.80 14.57
N ASP A 103 5.10 4.45 15.66
CA ASP A 103 4.54 4.45 17.02
C ASP A 103 4.15 5.85 17.51
N ASN A 104 4.70 6.92 16.94
CA ASN A 104 4.38 8.31 17.28
C ASN A 104 3.17 8.86 16.50
N VAL A 105 2.65 8.14 15.51
CA VAL A 105 1.42 8.55 14.81
C VAL A 105 0.24 8.53 15.79
N ASP A 106 -0.58 9.58 15.83
CA ASP A 106 -1.71 9.68 16.77
C ASP A 106 -2.92 8.85 16.31
N LEU A 107 -2.75 7.53 16.29
CA LEU A 107 -3.77 6.54 15.96
C LEU A 107 -3.78 5.43 17.02
N GLU A 108 -4.97 5.07 17.46
CA GLU A 108 -5.20 4.02 18.46
C GLU A 108 -4.72 2.64 17.95
N TYR A 109 -4.99 2.33 16.68
CA TYR A 109 -4.61 1.08 16.04
C TYR A 109 -3.63 1.32 14.88
N LYS A 110 -2.39 0.87 15.06
CA LYS A 110 -1.28 1.04 14.09
C LYS A 110 -0.97 -0.23 13.30
N THR A 111 -1.97 -1.09 13.11
CA THR A 111 -1.79 -2.38 12.43
C THR A 111 -1.92 -2.26 10.92
N VAL A 112 -2.62 -1.24 10.44
CA VAL A 112 -2.74 -0.89 9.02
C VAL A 112 -2.61 0.63 8.94
N LEU A 113 -1.61 1.11 8.22
CA LEU A 113 -1.35 2.53 8.03
C LEU A 113 -1.14 2.79 6.54
N HIS A 114 -1.71 3.87 6.05
CA HIS A 114 -1.52 4.32 4.68
C HIS A 114 -1.11 5.78 4.68
N PHE A 115 -0.18 6.14 3.79
CA PHE A 115 0.37 7.48 3.71
C PHE A 115 0.35 7.95 2.27
N LEU A 116 0.08 9.24 2.06
CA LEU A 116 0.43 9.93 0.84
C LEU A 116 1.80 10.57 1.03
N VAL A 117 2.72 10.25 0.12
CA VAL A 117 4.12 10.65 0.21
C VAL A 117 4.52 11.33 -1.09
N GLU A 118 5.19 12.48 -0.99
CA GLU A 118 5.87 13.12 -2.11
C GLU A 118 7.37 13.11 -1.84
N GLU A 119 8.13 12.57 -2.79
CA GLU A 119 9.55 12.23 -2.65
C GLU A 119 9.77 11.30 -1.45
N ASN A 120 10.05 11.90 -0.29
CA ASN A 120 10.28 11.26 1.00
C ASN A 120 9.53 11.98 2.13
N GLN A 121 8.56 12.84 1.85
CA GLN A 121 7.79 13.58 2.87
C GLN A 121 6.36 13.06 2.94
N ILE A 122 5.86 12.81 4.15
CA ILE A 122 4.46 12.45 4.35
C ILE A 122 3.64 13.72 4.19
N LEU A 123 2.73 13.73 3.22
CA LEU A 123 1.77 14.82 3.03
C LEU A 123 0.56 14.66 3.96
N ASP A 124 0.05 13.43 4.07
CA ASP A 124 -1.12 13.11 4.88
C ASP A 124 -1.21 11.60 5.17
N LEU A 125 -2.05 11.23 6.13
CA LEU A 125 -2.59 9.89 6.25
C LEU A 125 -3.57 9.64 5.09
N TYR A 126 -3.48 8.47 4.47
CA TYR A 126 -4.33 8.11 3.36
C TYR A 126 -5.55 7.32 3.84
N GLU A 127 -6.72 7.93 3.76
CA GLU A 127 -8.01 7.35 4.17
C GLU A 127 -8.54 6.38 3.10
N PHE A 128 -7.70 5.42 2.72
CA PHE A 128 -7.95 4.51 1.62
C PHE A 128 -9.22 3.67 1.81
N GLY A 129 -9.63 3.41 3.04
CA GLY A 129 -10.84 2.63 3.34
C GLY A 129 -12.14 3.28 2.90
N ASP A 130 -12.19 4.61 2.80
CA ASP A 130 -13.36 5.37 2.36
C ASP A 130 -13.21 5.78 0.88
N PRO A 131 -14.07 5.30 -0.03
CA PRO A 131 -13.97 5.63 -1.47
C PRO A 131 -13.99 7.12 -1.78
N ASN A 132 -14.76 7.93 -1.03
CA ASN A 132 -14.89 9.37 -1.29
C ASN A 132 -13.63 10.10 -0.85
N TYR A 133 -13.09 9.75 0.33
CA TYR A 133 -11.82 10.33 0.77
C TYR A 133 -10.66 9.88 -0.08
N ARG A 134 -10.63 8.61 -0.51
CA ARG A 134 -9.61 8.06 -1.40
C ARG A 134 -9.42 8.92 -2.65
N VAL A 135 -10.50 9.20 -3.38
CA VAL A 135 -10.44 9.99 -4.61
C VAL A 135 -10.09 11.45 -4.31
N SER A 136 -10.77 12.06 -3.33
CA SER A 136 -10.56 13.49 -3.03
C SER A 136 -9.17 13.79 -2.48
N GLN A 137 -8.53 12.87 -1.74
CA GLN A 137 -7.16 13.05 -1.27
C GLN A 137 -6.14 12.92 -2.43
N LEU A 138 -6.32 11.99 -3.36
CA LEU A 138 -5.47 11.90 -4.55
C LEU A 138 -5.57 13.17 -5.42
N GLU A 139 -6.78 13.72 -5.60
CA GLU A 139 -6.95 14.99 -6.31
C GLU A 139 -6.33 16.15 -5.53
N LYS A 140 -6.54 16.22 -4.21
CA LYS A 140 -6.05 17.32 -3.37
C LYS A 140 -4.52 17.37 -3.29
N TYR A 141 -3.88 16.22 -3.10
CA TYR A 141 -2.44 16.16 -2.79
C TYR A 141 -1.58 15.93 -4.03
N PHE A 142 -2.08 15.20 -5.03
CA PHE A 142 -1.32 14.85 -6.25
C PHE A 142 -1.95 15.42 -7.54
N GLY A 143 -3.08 16.14 -7.46
CA GLY A 143 -3.80 16.61 -8.64
C GLY A 143 -4.37 15.49 -9.51
N MET A 144 -4.37 14.24 -9.01
CA MET A 144 -4.73 13.07 -9.79
C MET A 144 -6.24 12.88 -9.87
N LYS A 145 -6.73 12.72 -11.09
CA LYS A 145 -8.12 12.30 -11.37
C LYS A 145 -8.14 10.94 -12.02
N PRO A 146 -9.13 10.09 -11.72
CA PRO A 146 -9.23 8.79 -12.36
C PRO A 146 -9.41 8.96 -13.87
N LYS A 147 -8.48 8.39 -14.67
CA LYS A 147 -8.41 8.57 -16.13
C LYS A 147 -9.67 8.10 -16.88
N ASN A 148 -10.50 7.27 -16.25
CA ASN A 148 -11.76 6.77 -16.80
C ASN A 148 -12.99 7.15 -15.95
N SER A 149 -13.12 8.43 -15.59
CA SER A 149 -14.41 9.00 -15.14
C SER A 149 -15.36 9.27 -16.32
N SER A 150 -15.31 8.44 -17.37
CA SER A 150 -16.14 8.56 -18.55
C SER A 150 -17.32 7.61 -18.43
N GLN A 151 -18.45 8.19 -18.01
CA GLN A 151 -19.85 7.77 -18.26
C GLN A 151 -20.36 6.48 -17.58
N VAL A 152 -20.95 6.66 -16.39
CA VAL A 152 -22.27 6.07 -16.15
C VAL A 152 -23.28 7.20 -16.37
N LEU A 153 -23.77 7.31 -17.60
CA LEU A 153 -25.04 7.97 -17.92
C LEU A 153 -26.08 6.88 -18.13
#